data_AF-A0ABD2G7G7-F1
#
_entry.id   AF-A0ABD2G7G7-F1
#
_cell.length_a   1.000
_cell.length_b   1.000
_cell.length_c   1.000
_cell.angle_alpha   90.00
_cell.angle_beta   90.00
_cell.angle_gamma   90.00
#
_symmetry.space_group_name_H-M   'P 1'
#
loop_
_entity.id
_entity.type
_entity.pdbx_description
1 polymer ?
#
loop_
_entity_poly.entity_id
_entity_poly.type
_entity_poly.pdbx_seq_one_letter_code
_entity_poly.pdbx_strand_id
1 'polypeptide(L)'
;MTTSSLGALDPGDPRLKLRVENRIQNIFVTQSEDNRNQKEENVNHIPVVTETSGRVLEAGVNTLQKTLVLKKQAELDVVDQQLAVKRAEFKSRVEGLAQRRSELELKLQQTQERAIKFEKFVAENEAKRRRAQKKYEAARELNISKQREIEAHTEQLKQLKARHHVLKERMAKYKIFEDYLMKTLDFLPSTYLDNGSESLVMPIIRRHETLSITHRDLLQRWGHLEEEVEQGQRQLQIMKQEHSIKKLMANKELSELQNELETLKEKNEQAEVNLLMEQGLSREKVKEVGCLLMAINNLADLCYIATYGPLENMNILTKMDMVKEYIQDKADTERRARRLMESGSAITSRTALTDKREKGSIKSMGSKTQIKNSSKVSRKSETMS
;
A
#
# COMPACT_ATOMS: atom_id res chain seq x y z
N MET A 1 -6.60 -53.05 -20.92
CA MET A 1 -6.01 -53.68 -19.72
C MET A 1 -6.16 -52.72 -18.54
N THR A 2 -6.11 -53.24 -17.31
CA THR A 2 -6.67 -52.61 -16.11
C THR A 2 -5.80 -51.51 -15.50
N THR A 3 -6.38 -50.34 -15.26
CA THR A 3 -5.88 -49.35 -14.29
C THR A 3 -6.74 -49.42 -13.03
N SER A 4 -6.14 -49.79 -11.91
CA SER A 4 -6.80 -49.94 -10.62
C SER A 4 -7.04 -48.58 -9.96
N SER A 5 -8.32 -48.20 -9.83
CA SER A 5 -8.72 -47.06 -9.01
C SER A 5 -8.74 -47.45 -7.53
N LEU A 6 -7.97 -46.72 -6.71
CA LEU A 6 -8.07 -46.79 -5.25
C LEU A 6 -9.44 -46.27 -4.82
N GLY A 7 -10.17 -47.05 -4.03
CA GLY A 7 -11.50 -46.70 -3.56
C GLY A 7 -11.49 -45.47 -2.65
N ALA A 8 -12.38 -44.51 -2.91
CA ALA A 8 -12.62 -43.42 -2.00
C ALA A 8 -13.25 -43.95 -0.70
N LEU A 9 -12.68 -43.57 0.45
CA LEU A 9 -13.22 -43.93 1.76
C LEU A 9 -14.49 -43.11 2.03
N ASP A 10 -15.59 -43.82 2.30
CA ASP A 10 -16.87 -43.24 2.66
C ASP A 10 -16.80 -42.63 4.08
N PRO A 11 -17.09 -41.33 4.29
CA PRO A 11 -17.13 -40.72 5.62
C PRO A 11 -18.20 -41.30 6.56
N GLY A 12 -19.04 -42.23 6.08
CA GLY A 12 -20.03 -42.97 6.89
C GLY A 12 -19.54 -44.24 7.61
N ASP A 13 -18.33 -44.79 7.36
CA ASP A 13 -17.94 -46.11 7.90
C ASP A 13 -17.93 -46.12 9.45
N PRO A 14 -18.75 -46.97 10.12
CA PRO A 14 -18.83 -47.02 11.58
C PRO A 14 -17.51 -47.44 12.27
N ARG A 15 -16.54 -48.00 11.53
CA ARG A 15 -15.21 -48.36 12.06
C ARG A 15 -14.28 -47.16 12.26
N LEU A 16 -14.62 -45.97 11.76
CA LEU A 16 -13.83 -44.75 11.94
C LEU A 16 -14.29 -43.88 13.14
N LYS A 17 -15.29 -44.32 13.91
CA LYS A 17 -15.75 -43.62 15.13
C LYS A 17 -14.89 -43.99 16.34
N LEU A 18 -13.94 -43.13 16.69
CA LEU A 18 -13.21 -43.21 17.96
C LEU A 18 -14.18 -43.01 19.14
N ARG A 19 -14.51 -44.08 19.87
CA ARG A 19 -15.17 -43.97 21.19
C ARG A 19 -14.11 -43.75 22.25
N VAL A 20 -14.04 -42.53 22.79
CA VAL A 20 -13.23 -42.21 23.97
C VAL A 20 -14.09 -42.38 25.22
N GLU A 21 -13.97 -43.53 25.90
CA GLU A 21 -14.55 -43.73 27.23
C GLU A 21 -13.62 -43.16 28.30
N ASN A 22 -13.95 -41.98 28.83
CA ASN A 22 -13.25 -41.40 29.98
C ASN A 22 -13.62 -42.14 31.28
N ARG A 23 -12.98 -43.28 31.56
CA ARG A 23 -13.06 -43.96 32.85
C ARG A 23 -12.04 -43.38 33.83
N ILE A 24 -12.41 -42.31 34.52
CA ILE A 24 -11.67 -41.86 35.71
C ILE A 24 -12.07 -42.77 36.87
N GLN A 25 -11.16 -43.66 37.26
CA GLN A 25 -11.36 -44.56 38.40
C GLN A 25 -10.90 -43.85 39.68
N ASN A 26 -11.83 -43.20 40.38
CA ASN A 26 -11.59 -42.68 41.73
C ASN A 26 -11.43 -43.87 42.69
N ILE A 27 -10.25 -43.99 43.32
CA ILE A 27 -9.90 -45.13 44.19
C ILE A 27 -9.50 -44.57 45.57
N PHE A 28 -10.47 -44.62 46.50
CA PHE A 28 -10.44 -44.33 47.95
C PHE A 28 -10.02 -42.89 48.36
N VAL A 29 -10.80 -42.09 49.11
CA VAL A 29 -11.66 -42.29 50.31
C VAL A 29 -10.88 -42.51 51.60
N THR A 30 -10.99 -41.50 52.47
CA THR A 30 -10.46 -41.34 53.83
C THR A 30 -11.12 -42.26 54.86
N GLN A 31 -10.34 -42.83 55.78
CA GLN A 31 -10.72 -42.98 57.21
C GLN A 31 -9.47 -42.83 58.11
N SER A 32 -9.72 -42.49 59.37
CA SER A 32 -8.75 -42.12 60.43
C SER A 32 -8.43 -43.29 61.36
N GLU A 33 -7.23 -43.32 61.96
CA GLU A 33 -7.06 -43.44 63.42
C GLU A 33 -5.60 -43.24 63.90
N ASP A 34 -5.45 -42.98 65.20
CA ASP A 34 -4.19 -42.66 65.89
C ASP A 34 -3.28 -43.87 66.16
N ASN A 35 -1.96 -43.69 66.05
CA ASN A 35 -1.08 -43.77 67.24
C ASN A 35 0.38 -43.36 67.00
N ARG A 36 0.82 -42.41 67.85
CA ARG A 36 2.14 -42.23 68.48
C ARG A 36 3.29 -43.15 68.01
N ASN A 37 4.41 -42.55 67.60
CA ASN A 37 5.63 -42.61 68.42
C ASN A 37 6.67 -41.54 68.08
N GLN A 38 7.47 -41.19 69.08
CA GLN A 38 8.44 -40.10 69.07
C GLN A 38 9.65 -40.38 68.17
N LYS A 39 10.19 -39.31 67.58
CA LYS A 39 11.60 -38.93 67.77
C LYS A 39 11.79 -37.45 67.45
N GLU A 40 12.45 -36.75 68.37
CA GLU A 40 12.78 -35.33 68.27
C GLU A 40 14.02 -35.17 67.38
N GLU A 41 13.92 -34.34 66.34
CA GLU A 41 15.10 -33.78 65.68
C GLU A 41 15.07 -32.25 65.80
N ASN A 42 16.25 -31.68 66.04
CA ASN A 42 16.43 -30.31 66.52
C ASN A 42 15.87 -29.25 65.55
N VAL A 43 14.75 -28.62 65.93
CA VAL A 43 14.30 -27.36 65.33
C VAL A 43 14.37 -26.26 66.40
N ASN A 44 15.28 -25.31 66.20
CA ASN A 44 15.42 -24.14 67.07
C ASN A 44 14.08 -23.38 67.14
N HIS A 45 13.45 -23.39 68.31
CA HIS A 45 12.19 -22.67 68.54
C HIS A 45 12.45 -21.17 68.57
N ILE A 46 12.20 -20.48 67.45
CA ILE A 46 12.13 -19.01 67.42
C ILE A 46 10.77 -18.62 68.01
N PRO A 47 10.70 -17.81 69.08
CA PRO A 47 9.43 -17.47 69.71
C PRO A 47 8.59 -16.58 68.78
N VAL A 48 7.46 -17.10 68.31
CA VAL A 48 6.49 -16.35 67.51
C VAL A 48 5.70 -15.44 68.44
N VAL A 49 6.05 -14.16 68.47
CA VAL A 49 5.30 -13.12 69.19
C VAL A 49 3.99 -12.84 68.45
N THR A 50 2.89 -13.34 68.97
CA THR A 50 1.53 -13.18 68.43
C THR A 50 0.88 -11.82 68.73
N GLU A 51 1.63 -10.88 69.33
CA GLU A 51 1.09 -9.60 69.78
C GLU A 51 0.98 -8.54 68.67
N THR A 52 -0.14 -7.81 68.71
CA THR A 52 -0.39 -6.62 67.90
C THR A 52 0.64 -5.52 68.16
N SER A 53 1.01 -4.81 67.08
CA SER A 53 2.13 -3.85 67.01
C SER A 53 2.20 -2.75 68.08
N GLY A 54 1.09 -2.45 68.78
CA GLY A 54 1.07 -1.45 69.85
C GLY A 54 1.72 -1.88 71.17
N ARG A 55 1.62 -3.16 71.58
CA ARG A 55 2.08 -3.60 72.93
C ARG A 55 3.57 -3.91 73.03
N VAL A 56 4.21 -4.30 71.92
CA VAL A 56 5.62 -4.71 71.90
C VAL A 56 6.58 -3.51 72.06
N LEU A 57 6.08 -2.27 71.96
CA LEU A 57 6.90 -1.05 72.07
C LEU A 57 7.23 -0.63 73.52
N GLU A 58 6.52 -1.16 74.53
CA GLU A 58 6.74 -0.79 75.94
C GLU A 58 7.82 -1.63 76.64
N ALA A 59 8.25 -2.76 76.04
CA ALA A 59 9.15 -3.73 76.67
C ALA A 59 10.62 -3.62 76.21
N GLY A 60 11.43 -2.88 76.98
CA GLY A 60 12.87 -3.17 77.15
C GLY A 60 13.82 -2.80 76.00
N VAL A 61 14.67 -1.79 76.25
CA VAL A 61 15.62 -1.18 75.30
C VAL A 61 16.62 -2.17 74.63
N ASN A 62 16.87 -3.34 75.20
CA ASN A 62 17.89 -4.29 74.72
C ASN A 62 17.35 -5.48 73.90
N THR A 63 16.03 -5.62 73.74
CA THR A 63 15.39 -6.72 72.98
C THR A 63 14.84 -6.29 71.61
N LEU A 64 15.02 -5.03 71.22
CA LEU A 64 14.20 -4.43 70.16
C LEU A 64 14.81 -4.50 68.75
N GLN A 65 16.13 -4.34 68.54
CA GLN A 65 16.66 -4.27 67.17
C GLN A 65 16.61 -5.60 66.41
N LYS A 66 17.19 -6.68 66.94
CA LYS A 66 17.24 -7.99 66.25
C LYS A 66 15.84 -8.56 66.02
N THR A 67 14.93 -8.39 66.99
CA THR A 67 13.55 -8.88 66.93
C THR A 67 12.68 -8.04 65.99
N LEU A 68 12.88 -6.72 65.92
CA LEU A 68 12.25 -5.85 64.93
C LEU A 68 12.75 -6.16 63.51
N VAL A 69 14.05 -6.44 63.34
CA VAL A 69 14.62 -6.89 62.05
C VAL A 69 14.01 -8.23 61.64
N LEU A 70 13.88 -9.21 62.54
CA LEU A 70 13.21 -10.48 62.25
C LEU A 70 11.72 -10.30 61.92
N LYS A 71 11.02 -9.39 62.60
CA LYS A 71 9.61 -9.05 62.27
C LYS A 71 9.49 -8.37 60.91
N LYS A 72 10.42 -7.46 60.58
CA LYS A 72 10.50 -6.82 59.25
C LYS A 72 10.90 -7.79 58.14
N GLN A 73 11.74 -8.78 58.45
CA GLN A 73 12.03 -9.89 57.54
C GLN A 73 10.77 -10.73 57.28
N ALA A 74 10.03 -11.12 58.32
CA ALA A 74 8.77 -11.85 58.13
C ALA A 74 7.70 -11.04 57.38
N GLU A 75 7.60 -9.72 57.64
CA GLU A 75 6.74 -8.83 56.85
C GLU A 75 7.18 -8.73 55.37
N LEU A 76 8.49 -8.67 55.11
CA LEU A 76 9.04 -8.74 53.74
C LEU A 76 8.75 -10.09 53.08
N ASP A 77 8.99 -11.20 53.75
CA ASP A 77 8.76 -12.56 53.23
C ASP A 77 7.28 -12.77 52.87
N VAL A 78 6.34 -12.24 53.68
CA VAL A 78 4.90 -12.23 53.37
C VAL A 78 4.57 -11.36 52.16
N VAL A 79 5.18 -10.17 52.04
CA VAL A 79 5.01 -9.31 50.86
C VAL A 79 5.60 -9.94 49.61
N ASP A 80 6.77 -10.58 49.70
CA ASP A 80 7.42 -11.27 48.58
C ASP A 80 6.62 -12.51 48.14
N GLN A 81 6.00 -13.24 49.06
CA GLN A 81 5.05 -14.31 48.72
C GLN A 81 3.83 -13.76 47.98
N GLN A 82 3.20 -12.69 48.48
CA GLN A 82 2.07 -12.04 47.80
C GLN A 82 2.46 -11.51 46.41
N LEU A 83 3.66 -10.95 46.28
CA LEU A 83 4.20 -10.41 45.04
C LEU A 83 4.56 -11.53 44.05
N ALA A 84 5.05 -12.68 44.53
CA ALA A 84 5.25 -13.89 43.72
C ALA A 84 3.91 -14.44 43.19
N VAL A 85 2.87 -14.53 44.04
CA VAL A 85 1.52 -14.92 43.62
C VAL A 85 0.98 -13.94 42.56
N LYS A 86 1.12 -12.62 42.78
CA LYS A 86 0.67 -11.61 41.79
C LYS A 86 1.46 -11.66 40.49
N ARG A 87 2.76 -11.96 40.52
CA ARG A 87 3.58 -12.22 39.32
C ARG A 87 3.10 -13.46 38.57
N ALA A 88 2.76 -14.54 39.28
CA ALA A 88 2.23 -15.77 38.68
C ALA A 88 0.83 -15.56 38.05
N GLU A 89 -0.08 -14.88 38.76
CA GLU A 89 -1.39 -14.45 38.22
C GLU A 89 -1.23 -13.60 36.95
N PHE A 90 -0.33 -12.62 36.97
CA PHE A 90 -0.07 -11.75 35.83
C PHE A 90 0.51 -12.54 34.64
N LYS A 91 1.48 -13.42 34.88
CA LYS A 91 2.07 -14.30 33.85
C LYS A 91 0.99 -15.17 33.19
N SER A 92 0.16 -15.84 33.99
CA SER A 92 -0.96 -16.65 33.49
C SER A 92 -1.97 -15.83 32.66
N ARG A 93 -2.30 -14.60 33.08
CA ARG A 93 -3.15 -13.69 32.29
C ARG A 93 -2.51 -13.27 30.97
N VAL A 94 -1.21 -12.97 30.96
CA VAL A 94 -0.46 -12.62 29.73
C VAL A 94 -0.40 -13.81 28.77
N GLU A 95 -0.16 -15.02 29.27
CA GLU A 95 -0.17 -16.25 28.47
C GLU A 95 -1.55 -16.53 27.86
N GLY A 96 -2.63 -16.40 28.65
CA GLY A 96 -4.01 -16.53 28.15
C GLY A 96 -4.40 -15.47 27.12
N LEU A 97 -3.93 -14.23 27.27
CA LEU A 97 -4.10 -13.17 26.27
C LEU A 97 -3.29 -13.45 24.99
N ALA A 98 -2.08 -13.99 25.11
CA ALA A 98 -1.25 -14.37 23.96
C ALA A 98 -1.89 -15.52 23.16
N GLN A 99 -2.39 -16.56 23.84
CA GLN A 99 -3.16 -17.65 23.21
C GLN A 99 -4.42 -17.12 22.51
N ARG A 100 -5.21 -16.27 23.19
CA ARG A 100 -6.44 -15.73 22.60
C ARG A 100 -6.16 -14.80 21.42
N ARG A 101 -5.02 -14.09 21.42
CA ARG A 101 -4.55 -13.30 20.27
C ARG A 101 -4.20 -14.20 19.08
N SER A 102 -3.45 -15.28 19.28
CA SER A 102 -3.09 -16.20 18.19
C SER A 102 -4.30 -16.93 17.61
N GLU A 103 -5.27 -17.31 18.44
CA GLU A 103 -6.56 -17.84 17.97
C GLU A 103 -7.34 -16.85 17.10
N LEU A 104 -7.39 -15.57 17.51
CA LEU A 104 -8.09 -14.53 16.75
C LEU A 104 -7.40 -14.25 15.42
N GLU A 105 -6.07 -14.25 15.40
CA GLU A 105 -5.27 -14.10 14.19
C GLU A 105 -5.48 -15.27 13.21
N LEU A 106 -5.49 -16.52 13.71
CA LEU A 106 -5.84 -17.70 12.92
C LEU A 106 -7.28 -17.62 12.37
N LYS A 107 -8.25 -17.20 13.20
CA LYS A 107 -9.65 -17.01 12.77
C LYS A 107 -9.76 -15.93 11.70
N LEU A 108 -9.03 -14.82 11.83
CA LEU A 108 -8.98 -13.75 10.83
C LEU A 108 -8.42 -14.27 9.50
N GLN A 109 -7.27 -14.96 9.52
CA GLN A 109 -6.67 -15.57 8.33
C GLN A 109 -7.66 -16.55 7.66
N GLN A 110 -8.33 -17.42 8.42
CA GLN A 110 -9.35 -18.33 7.89
C GLN A 110 -10.54 -17.59 7.25
N THR A 111 -10.99 -16.47 7.83
CA THR A 111 -12.06 -15.66 7.21
C THR A 111 -11.60 -14.97 5.93
N GLN A 112 -10.37 -14.45 5.89
CA GLN A 112 -9.77 -13.85 4.69
C GLN A 112 -9.60 -14.89 3.57
N GLU A 113 -9.09 -16.08 3.89
CA GLU A 113 -9.01 -17.19 2.92
C GLU A 113 -10.37 -17.57 2.35
N ARG A 114 -11.41 -17.65 3.20
CA ARG A 114 -12.78 -17.94 2.74
C ARG A 114 -13.29 -16.83 1.83
N ALA A 115 -13.09 -15.56 2.19
CA ALA A 115 -13.46 -14.42 1.35
C ALA A 115 -12.77 -14.51 -0.03
N ILE A 116 -11.46 -14.70 -0.08
CA ILE A 116 -10.69 -14.86 -1.33
C ILE A 116 -11.20 -16.06 -2.16
N LYS A 117 -11.56 -17.18 -1.51
CA LYS A 117 -12.14 -18.36 -2.18
C LYS A 117 -13.53 -18.04 -2.77
N PHE A 118 -14.38 -17.31 -2.06
CA PHE A 118 -15.69 -16.85 -2.55
C PHE A 118 -15.57 -15.83 -3.68
N GLU A 119 -14.68 -14.84 -3.58
CA GLU A 119 -14.40 -13.86 -4.64
C GLU A 119 -13.95 -14.55 -5.93
N LYS A 120 -13.02 -15.50 -5.83
CA LYS A 120 -12.60 -16.33 -6.97
C LYS A 120 -13.76 -17.12 -7.58
N PHE A 121 -14.60 -17.74 -6.75
CA PHE A 121 -15.78 -18.47 -7.22
C PHE A 121 -16.79 -17.56 -7.93
N VAL A 122 -17.06 -16.37 -7.39
CA VAL A 122 -17.94 -15.38 -8.02
C VAL A 122 -17.35 -14.91 -9.35
N ALA A 123 -16.07 -14.55 -9.39
CA ALA A 123 -15.39 -14.12 -10.62
C ALA A 123 -15.40 -15.22 -11.71
N GLU A 124 -15.18 -16.48 -11.33
CA GLU A 124 -15.31 -17.62 -12.23
C GLU A 124 -16.74 -17.84 -12.72
N ASN A 125 -17.74 -17.72 -11.84
CA ASN A 125 -19.14 -17.88 -12.19
C ASN A 125 -19.57 -16.78 -13.18
N GLU A 126 -19.21 -15.53 -12.91
CA GLU A 126 -19.43 -14.44 -13.85
C GLU A 126 -18.69 -14.65 -15.17
N ALA A 127 -17.46 -15.16 -15.16
CA ALA A 127 -16.74 -15.49 -16.38
C ALA A 127 -17.46 -16.59 -17.18
N LYS A 128 -18.01 -17.62 -16.52
CA LYS A 128 -18.84 -18.67 -17.13
C LYS A 128 -20.13 -18.07 -17.70
N ARG A 129 -20.84 -17.21 -16.96
CA ARG A 129 -22.04 -16.47 -17.40
C ARG A 129 -21.76 -15.60 -18.63
N ARG A 130 -20.72 -14.76 -18.59
CA ARG A 130 -20.29 -13.90 -19.70
C ARG A 130 -19.89 -14.71 -20.94
N ARG A 131 -19.21 -15.86 -20.77
CA ARG A 131 -18.88 -16.78 -21.88
C ARG A 131 -20.14 -17.42 -22.49
N ALA A 132 -21.09 -17.85 -21.67
CA ALA A 132 -22.35 -18.43 -22.14
C ALA A 132 -23.20 -17.39 -22.89
N GLN A 133 -23.32 -16.17 -22.33
CA GLN A 133 -24.03 -15.05 -22.95
C GLN A 133 -23.43 -14.69 -24.31
N LYS A 134 -22.10 -14.50 -24.40
CA LYS A 134 -21.42 -14.22 -25.69
C LYS A 134 -21.64 -15.32 -26.73
N LYS A 135 -21.62 -16.60 -26.32
CA LYS A 135 -21.92 -17.72 -27.23
C LYS A 135 -23.37 -17.68 -27.73
N TYR A 136 -24.32 -17.37 -26.85
CA TYR A 136 -25.73 -17.23 -27.22
C TYR A 136 -25.96 -16.04 -28.17
N GLU A 137 -25.37 -14.88 -27.87
CA GLU A 137 -25.44 -13.68 -28.72
C GLU A 137 -24.87 -13.95 -30.12
N ALA A 138 -23.67 -14.53 -30.22
CA ALA A 138 -23.06 -14.91 -31.49
C ALA A 138 -23.88 -15.96 -32.26
N ALA A 139 -24.45 -16.96 -31.58
CA ALA A 139 -25.31 -17.96 -32.22
C ALA A 139 -26.63 -17.35 -32.72
N ARG A 140 -27.21 -16.41 -31.98
CA ARG A 140 -28.42 -15.66 -32.37
C ARG A 140 -28.16 -14.77 -33.58
N GLU A 141 -27.03 -14.06 -33.60
CA GLU A 141 -26.66 -13.17 -34.71
C GLU A 141 -26.35 -13.97 -35.99
N LEU A 142 -25.64 -15.10 -35.87
CA LEU A 142 -25.44 -16.04 -36.97
C LEU A 142 -26.76 -16.64 -37.49
N ASN A 143 -27.69 -16.96 -36.59
CA ASN A 143 -29.02 -17.46 -36.97
C ASN A 143 -29.81 -16.39 -37.75
N ILE A 144 -29.78 -15.14 -37.30
CA ILE A 144 -30.42 -14.01 -38.01
C ILE A 144 -29.80 -13.78 -39.39
N SER A 145 -28.46 -13.89 -39.55
CA SER A 145 -27.82 -13.81 -40.87
C SER A 145 -28.31 -14.91 -41.80
N LYS A 146 -28.24 -16.17 -41.35
CA LYS A 146 -28.69 -17.33 -42.12
C LYS A 146 -30.17 -17.26 -42.48
N GLN A 147 -31.01 -16.75 -41.58
CA GLN A 147 -32.44 -16.58 -41.84
C GLN A 147 -32.68 -15.56 -42.96
N ARG A 148 -31.94 -14.43 -42.99
CA ARG A 148 -31.98 -13.45 -44.10
C ARG A 148 -31.45 -14.04 -45.40
N GLU A 149 -30.38 -14.84 -45.36
CA GLU A 149 -29.84 -15.56 -46.53
C GLU A 149 -30.88 -16.54 -47.11
N ILE A 150 -31.55 -17.31 -46.25
CA ILE A 150 -32.65 -18.20 -46.64
C ILE A 150 -33.79 -17.40 -47.27
N GLU A 151 -34.24 -16.32 -46.64
CA GLU A 151 -35.30 -15.46 -47.17
C GLU A 151 -34.93 -14.89 -48.56
N ALA A 152 -33.73 -14.34 -48.71
CA ALA A 152 -33.23 -13.85 -50.00
C ALA A 152 -33.20 -14.94 -51.08
N HIS A 153 -32.68 -16.14 -50.77
CA HIS A 153 -32.66 -17.26 -51.70
C HIS A 153 -34.05 -17.81 -52.03
N THR A 154 -34.99 -17.82 -51.08
CA THR A 154 -36.37 -18.25 -51.35
C THR A 154 -37.10 -17.29 -52.29
N GLU A 155 -36.89 -15.98 -52.15
CA GLU A 155 -37.45 -14.97 -53.05
C GLU A 155 -36.78 -15.04 -54.45
N GLN A 156 -35.46 -15.19 -54.54
CA GLN A 156 -34.77 -15.47 -55.81
C GLN A 156 -35.33 -16.71 -56.52
N LEU A 157 -35.51 -17.82 -55.78
CA LEU A 157 -36.03 -19.08 -56.30
C LEU A 157 -37.49 -18.95 -56.77
N LYS A 158 -38.31 -18.17 -56.06
CA LYS A 158 -39.69 -17.83 -56.45
C LYS A 158 -39.73 -17.00 -57.73
N GLN A 159 -38.90 -15.98 -57.85
CA GLN A 159 -38.77 -15.17 -59.07
C GLN A 159 -38.29 -16.03 -60.26
N LEU A 160 -37.32 -16.91 -60.04
CA LEU A 160 -36.79 -17.79 -61.08
C LEU A 160 -37.84 -18.82 -61.54
N LYS A 161 -38.65 -19.38 -60.62
CA LYS A 161 -39.80 -20.23 -60.94
C LYS A 161 -40.87 -19.49 -61.75
N ALA A 162 -41.21 -18.25 -61.36
CA ALA A 162 -42.17 -17.42 -62.09
C ALA A 162 -41.65 -17.13 -63.52
N ARG A 163 -40.38 -16.73 -63.66
CA ARG A 163 -39.73 -16.52 -64.97
C ARG A 163 -39.72 -17.79 -65.81
N HIS A 164 -39.39 -18.95 -65.23
CA HIS A 164 -39.41 -20.23 -65.92
C HIS A 164 -40.82 -20.58 -66.42
N HIS A 165 -41.87 -20.36 -65.61
CA HIS A 165 -43.25 -20.60 -66.01
C HIS A 165 -43.66 -19.72 -67.20
N VAL A 166 -43.42 -18.41 -67.12
CA VAL A 166 -43.68 -17.47 -68.24
C VAL A 166 -42.90 -17.85 -69.50
N LEU A 167 -41.64 -18.30 -69.36
CA LEU A 167 -40.84 -18.71 -70.51
C LEU A 167 -41.34 -20.04 -71.12
N LYS A 168 -41.81 -20.97 -70.29
CA LYS A 168 -42.44 -22.23 -70.73
C LYS A 168 -43.75 -21.97 -71.48
N GLU A 169 -44.59 -21.05 -71.01
CA GLU A 169 -45.79 -20.63 -71.74
C GLU A 169 -45.45 -19.96 -73.08
N ARG A 170 -44.45 -19.07 -73.10
CA ARG A 170 -43.97 -18.46 -74.35
C ARG A 170 -43.44 -19.51 -75.32
N MET A 171 -42.64 -20.46 -74.85
CA MET A 171 -42.14 -21.58 -75.65
C MET A 171 -43.29 -22.41 -76.24
N ALA A 172 -44.31 -22.74 -75.45
CA ALA A 172 -45.49 -23.45 -75.95
C ALA A 172 -46.27 -22.65 -77.01
N LYS A 173 -46.41 -21.32 -76.83
CA LYS A 173 -47.03 -20.43 -77.83
C LYS A 173 -46.21 -20.36 -79.13
N TYR A 174 -44.88 -20.25 -79.03
CA TYR A 174 -44.01 -20.12 -80.19
C TYR A 174 -43.75 -21.45 -80.92
N LYS A 175 -43.85 -22.59 -80.22
CA LYS A 175 -43.70 -23.92 -80.81
C LYS A 175 -44.69 -24.18 -81.96
N ILE A 176 -45.90 -23.61 -81.92
CA ILE A 176 -46.87 -23.73 -83.02
C ILE A 176 -46.31 -23.10 -84.31
N PHE A 177 -45.59 -21.99 -84.21
CA PHE A 177 -44.93 -21.36 -85.35
C PHE A 177 -43.66 -22.11 -85.77
N GLU A 178 -42.91 -22.69 -84.83
CA GLU A 178 -41.79 -23.60 -85.14
C GLU A 178 -42.27 -24.82 -85.93
N ASP A 179 -43.26 -25.56 -85.41
CA ASP A 179 -43.86 -26.73 -86.05
C ASP A 179 -44.48 -26.39 -87.42
N TYR A 180 -45.02 -25.16 -87.59
CA TYR A 180 -45.50 -24.66 -88.88
C TYR A 180 -44.35 -24.35 -89.85
N LEU A 181 -43.34 -23.59 -89.39
CA LEU A 181 -42.20 -23.19 -90.21
C LEU A 181 -41.40 -24.40 -90.69
N MET A 182 -41.18 -25.39 -89.83
CA MET A 182 -40.55 -26.67 -90.18
C MET A 182 -41.35 -27.40 -91.27
N LYS A 183 -42.67 -27.49 -91.15
CA LYS A 183 -43.52 -28.08 -92.22
C LYS A 183 -43.49 -27.27 -93.51
N THR A 184 -43.42 -25.94 -93.45
CA THR A 184 -43.30 -25.12 -94.67
C THR A 184 -41.95 -25.23 -95.35
N LEU A 185 -40.89 -25.58 -94.61
CA LEU A 185 -39.55 -25.79 -95.15
C LEU A 185 -39.53 -26.97 -96.15
N ASP A 186 -40.28 -28.03 -95.86
CA ASP A 186 -40.43 -29.21 -96.74
C ASP A 186 -41.07 -28.88 -98.10
N PHE A 187 -41.81 -27.77 -98.20
CA PHE A 187 -42.47 -27.31 -99.43
C PHE A 187 -41.71 -26.16 -100.14
N LEU A 188 -40.61 -25.67 -99.56
CA LEU A 188 -39.90 -24.51 -100.09
C LEU A 188 -38.91 -24.95 -101.18
N PRO A 189 -38.92 -24.33 -102.38
CA PRO A 189 -37.95 -24.64 -103.42
C PRO A 189 -36.51 -24.43 -102.93
N SER A 190 -35.61 -25.35 -103.27
CA SER A 190 -34.21 -25.33 -102.81
C SER A 190 -33.43 -24.07 -103.18
N THR A 191 -33.94 -23.24 -104.10
CA THR A 191 -33.46 -21.90 -104.44
C THR A 191 -33.56 -20.89 -103.29
N TYR A 192 -34.44 -21.11 -102.30
CA TYR A 192 -34.53 -20.29 -101.08
C TYR A 192 -33.77 -20.88 -99.88
N LEU A 193 -33.26 -22.12 -100.03
CA LEU A 193 -32.32 -22.74 -99.08
C LEU A 193 -30.86 -22.36 -99.37
N ASP A 194 -30.60 -21.52 -100.39
CA ASP A 194 -29.26 -20.98 -100.57
C ASP A 194 -28.94 -20.04 -99.40
N ASN A 195 -28.15 -20.56 -98.46
CA ASN A 195 -27.70 -19.88 -97.24
C ASN A 195 -26.68 -18.75 -97.53
N GLY A 196 -26.79 -18.16 -98.71
CA GLY A 196 -26.03 -17.00 -99.15
C GLY A 196 -26.41 -15.74 -98.37
N SER A 197 -25.52 -14.75 -98.47
CA SER A 197 -25.48 -13.51 -97.68
C SER A 197 -26.71 -12.59 -97.77
N GLU A 198 -27.73 -12.93 -98.55
CA GLU A 198 -28.88 -12.06 -98.89
C GLU A 198 -30.16 -12.34 -98.09
N SER A 199 -30.17 -13.34 -97.20
CA SER A 199 -31.32 -13.55 -96.30
C SER A 199 -31.58 -12.31 -95.43
N LEU A 200 -32.79 -11.75 -95.52
CA LEU A 200 -33.23 -10.56 -94.76
C LEU A 200 -33.08 -10.69 -93.24
N VAL A 201 -32.97 -11.92 -92.72
CA VAL A 201 -32.77 -12.23 -91.31
C VAL A 201 -31.30 -12.04 -90.89
N MET A 202 -30.33 -12.26 -91.80
CA MET A 202 -28.91 -12.26 -91.48
C MET A 202 -28.37 -10.89 -90.97
N PRO A 203 -28.80 -9.73 -91.52
CA PRO A 203 -28.46 -8.43 -90.95
C PRO A 203 -28.97 -8.22 -89.51
N ILE A 204 -30.13 -8.79 -89.16
CA ILE A 204 -30.72 -8.71 -87.81
C ILE A 204 -29.86 -9.55 -86.84
N ILE A 205 -29.48 -10.76 -87.24
CA ILE A 205 -28.59 -11.63 -86.47
C ILE A 205 -27.24 -10.93 -86.23
N ARG A 206 -26.59 -10.42 -87.28
CA ARG A 206 -25.29 -9.70 -87.15
C ARG A 206 -25.38 -8.49 -86.23
N ARG A 207 -26.49 -7.74 -86.26
CA ARG A 207 -26.73 -6.62 -85.33
C ARG A 207 -26.87 -7.10 -83.88
N HIS A 208 -27.60 -8.19 -83.65
CA HIS A 208 -27.72 -8.79 -82.32
C HIS A 208 -26.38 -9.32 -81.79
N GLU A 209 -25.58 -9.98 -82.63
CA GLU A 209 -24.22 -10.43 -82.31
C GLU A 209 -23.33 -9.25 -81.90
N THR A 210 -23.36 -8.17 -82.69
CA THR A 210 -22.59 -6.93 -82.41
C THR A 210 -23.01 -6.30 -81.08
N LEU A 211 -24.32 -6.21 -80.81
CA LEU A 211 -24.84 -5.72 -79.53
C LEU A 211 -24.49 -6.64 -78.36
N SER A 212 -24.45 -7.96 -78.58
CA SER A 212 -24.07 -8.93 -77.55
C SER A 212 -22.58 -8.85 -77.20
N ILE A 213 -21.72 -8.59 -78.19
CA ILE A 213 -20.29 -8.34 -78.00
C ILE A 213 -20.09 -7.04 -77.22
N THR A 214 -20.63 -5.92 -77.70
CA THR A 214 -20.48 -4.61 -77.03
C THR A 214 -21.07 -4.58 -75.61
N HIS A 215 -22.15 -5.32 -75.35
CA HIS A 215 -22.69 -5.48 -73.99
C HIS A 215 -21.73 -6.25 -73.06
N ARG A 216 -21.12 -7.33 -73.54
CA ARG A 216 -20.09 -8.09 -72.80
C ARG A 216 -18.85 -7.25 -72.54
N ASP A 217 -18.38 -6.49 -73.53
CA ASP A 217 -17.23 -5.59 -73.37
C ASP A 217 -17.52 -4.50 -72.33
N LEU A 218 -18.75 -3.99 -72.29
CA LEU A 218 -19.18 -3.02 -71.28
C LEU A 218 -19.22 -3.63 -69.87
N LEU A 219 -19.72 -4.87 -69.73
CA LEU A 219 -19.70 -5.59 -68.45
C LEU A 219 -18.26 -5.85 -67.97
N GLN A 220 -17.34 -6.21 -68.86
CA GLN A 220 -15.93 -6.39 -68.51
C GLN A 220 -15.27 -5.08 -68.05
N ARG A 221 -15.53 -3.97 -68.76
CA ARG A 221 -15.06 -2.63 -68.35
C ARG A 221 -15.65 -2.19 -67.01
N TRP A 222 -16.93 -2.52 -66.76
CA TRP A 222 -17.59 -2.22 -65.50
C TRP A 222 -16.96 -2.99 -64.32
N GLY A 223 -16.66 -4.29 -64.50
CA GLY A 223 -15.95 -5.08 -63.50
C GLY A 223 -14.54 -4.53 -63.18
N HIS A 224 -13.79 -4.10 -64.20
CA HIS A 224 -12.48 -3.44 -63.99
C HIS A 224 -12.60 -2.14 -63.16
N LEU A 225 -13.61 -1.31 -63.46
CA LEU A 225 -13.87 -0.09 -62.69
C LEU A 225 -14.29 -0.39 -61.25
N GLU A 226 -15.02 -1.48 -61.02
CA GLU A 226 -15.37 -1.94 -59.66
C GLU A 226 -14.12 -2.40 -58.89
N GLU A 227 -13.23 -3.17 -59.52
CA GLU A 227 -11.93 -3.58 -58.95
C GLU A 227 -11.02 -2.39 -58.61
N GLU A 228 -10.94 -1.37 -59.48
CA GLU A 228 -10.21 -0.12 -59.22
C GLU A 228 -10.79 0.65 -58.03
N VAL A 229 -12.12 0.76 -57.95
CA VAL A 229 -12.82 1.42 -56.82
C VAL A 229 -12.57 0.66 -55.52
N GLU A 230 -12.66 -0.67 -55.51
CA GLU A 230 -12.31 -1.47 -54.33
C GLU A 230 -10.84 -1.29 -53.93
N GLN A 231 -9.91 -1.26 -54.89
CA GLN A 231 -8.49 -1.08 -54.62
C GLN A 231 -8.23 0.30 -54.00
N GLY A 232 -8.85 1.36 -54.52
CA GLY A 232 -8.80 2.70 -53.95
C GLY A 232 -9.39 2.76 -52.53
N GLN A 233 -10.50 2.07 -52.27
CA GLN A 233 -11.08 1.96 -50.92
C GLN A 233 -10.14 1.21 -49.95
N ARG A 234 -9.52 0.11 -50.39
CA ARG A 234 -8.52 -0.64 -49.61
C ARG A 234 -7.31 0.24 -49.26
N GLN A 235 -6.75 0.97 -50.23
CA GLN A 235 -5.65 1.90 -50.03
C GLN A 235 -6.02 3.02 -49.05
N LEU A 236 -7.19 3.66 -49.22
CA LEU A 236 -7.69 4.70 -48.32
C LEU A 236 -7.84 4.18 -46.87
N GLN A 237 -8.28 2.93 -46.69
CA GLN A 237 -8.42 2.32 -45.37
C GLN A 237 -7.06 2.07 -44.71
N ILE A 238 -6.06 1.60 -45.49
CA ILE A 238 -4.67 1.46 -45.01
C ILE A 238 -4.11 2.81 -44.58
N MET A 239 -4.23 3.85 -45.42
CA MET A 239 -3.75 5.20 -45.10
C MET A 239 -4.42 5.78 -43.83
N LYS A 240 -5.72 5.52 -43.63
CA LYS A 240 -6.44 5.92 -42.40
C LYS A 240 -5.89 5.20 -41.17
N GLN A 241 -5.60 3.90 -41.27
CA GLN A 241 -5.00 3.13 -40.18
C GLN A 241 -3.58 3.61 -39.85
N GLU A 242 -2.73 3.80 -40.86
CA GLU A 242 -1.39 4.37 -40.68
C GLU A 242 -1.42 5.76 -40.04
N HIS A 243 -2.31 6.64 -40.48
CA HIS A 243 -2.47 7.96 -39.89
C HIS A 243 -2.94 7.88 -38.43
N SER A 244 -3.85 6.95 -38.11
CA SER A 244 -4.28 6.71 -36.73
C SER A 244 -3.12 6.21 -35.85
N ILE A 245 -2.26 5.35 -36.38
CA ILE A 245 -1.05 4.86 -35.69
C ILE A 245 -0.05 6.01 -35.46
N LYS A 246 0.24 6.81 -36.50
CA LYS A 246 1.12 7.99 -36.42
C LYS A 246 0.61 9.00 -35.38
N LYS A 247 -0.70 9.25 -35.33
CA LYS A 247 -1.32 10.12 -34.30
C LYS A 247 -1.15 9.54 -32.88
N LEU A 248 -1.29 8.22 -32.72
CA LEU A 248 -1.10 7.56 -31.42
C LEU A 248 0.37 7.64 -30.97
N MET A 249 1.32 7.41 -31.88
CA MET A 249 2.75 7.59 -31.60
C MET A 249 3.09 9.03 -31.19
N ALA A 250 2.65 10.03 -31.96
CA ALA A 250 2.89 11.44 -31.63
C ALA A 250 2.25 11.84 -30.29
N ASN A 251 1.06 11.33 -29.96
CA ASN A 251 0.45 11.54 -28.64
C ASN A 251 1.26 10.88 -27.51
N LYS A 252 1.85 9.70 -27.76
CA LYS A 252 2.73 9.01 -26.80
C LYS A 252 4.00 9.83 -26.56
N GLU A 253 4.68 10.25 -27.62
CA GLU A 253 5.88 11.11 -27.55
C GLU A 253 5.59 12.42 -26.81
N LEU A 254 4.44 13.06 -27.08
CA LEU A 254 3.99 14.25 -26.38
C LEU A 254 3.77 14.00 -24.88
N SER A 255 3.20 12.85 -24.51
CA SER A 255 3.00 12.45 -23.11
C SER A 255 4.33 12.15 -22.41
N GLU A 256 5.29 11.53 -23.12
CA GLU A 256 6.64 11.27 -22.61
C GLU A 256 7.40 12.58 -22.35
N LEU A 257 7.36 13.53 -23.29
CA LEU A 257 7.95 14.87 -23.13
C LEU A 257 7.26 15.70 -22.02
N GLN A 258 5.95 15.56 -21.83
CA GLN A 258 5.24 16.21 -20.72
C GLN A 258 5.70 15.66 -19.37
N ASN A 259 5.80 14.34 -19.22
CA ASN A 259 6.32 13.71 -18.00
C ASN A 259 7.78 14.14 -17.73
N GLU A 260 8.64 14.17 -18.75
CA GLU A 260 10.02 14.67 -18.60
C GLU A 260 10.06 16.11 -18.09
N LEU A 261 9.25 17.00 -18.68
CA LEU A 261 9.12 18.40 -18.28
C LEU A 261 8.61 18.54 -16.82
N GLU A 262 7.64 17.75 -16.41
CA GLU A 262 7.14 17.73 -15.03
C GLU A 262 8.22 17.25 -14.04
N THR A 263 8.94 16.16 -14.34
CA THR A 263 10.04 15.72 -13.46
C THR A 263 11.22 16.69 -13.40
N LEU A 264 11.46 17.48 -14.47
CA LEU A 264 12.47 18.53 -14.46
C LEU A 264 12.03 19.75 -13.64
N LYS A 265 10.74 20.12 -13.68
CA LYS A 265 10.18 21.15 -12.81
C LYS A 265 10.28 20.77 -11.34
N GLU A 266 9.84 19.56 -10.97
CA GLU A 266 9.91 19.07 -9.59
C GLU A 266 11.37 19.08 -9.07
N LYS A 267 12.34 18.64 -9.89
CA LYS A 267 13.77 18.72 -9.54
C LYS A 267 14.26 20.17 -9.37
N ASN A 268 13.79 21.10 -10.20
CA ASN A 268 14.15 22.51 -10.08
C ASN A 268 13.55 23.14 -8.81
N GLU A 269 12.27 22.91 -8.53
CA GLU A 269 11.60 23.36 -7.30
C GLU A 269 12.30 22.80 -6.06
N GLN A 270 12.66 21.51 -6.05
CA GLN A 270 13.42 20.92 -4.97
C GLN A 270 14.83 21.54 -4.81
N ALA A 271 15.49 21.90 -5.91
CA ALA A 271 16.78 22.59 -5.88
C ALA A 271 16.67 24.03 -5.35
N GLU A 272 15.61 24.76 -5.72
CA GLU A 272 15.30 26.10 -5.20
C GLU A 272 15.02 26.07 -3.69
N VAL A 273 14.21 25.10 -3.22
CA VAL A 273 13.95 24.89 -1.79
C VAL A 273 15.24 24.60 -1.02
N ASN A 274 16.10 23.72 -1.56
CA ASN A 274 17.40 23.41 -0.96
C ASN A 274 18.32 24.65 -0.90
N LEU A 275 18.36 25.43 -1.97
CA LEU A 275 19.16 26.67 -2.04
C LEU A 275 18.66 27.72 -1.03
N LEU A 276 17.34 27.89 -0.89
CA LEU A 276 16.76 28.78 0.13
C LEU A 276 17.07 28.30 1.55
N MET A 277 17.10 27.00 1.80
CA MET A 277 17.50 26.43 3.08
C MET A 277 18.98 26.71 3.40
N GLU A 278 19.90 26.48 2.47
CA GLU A 278 21.32 26.78 2.62
C GLU A 278 21.59 28.29 2.77
N GLN A 279 20.85 29.15 2.07
CA GLN A 279 20.87 30.60 2.29
C GLN A 279 20.35 30.99 3.68
N GLY A 280 19.35 30.28 4.20
CA GLY A 280 18.87 30.42 5.58
C GLY A 280 19.95 30.11 6.60
N LEU A 281 20.58 28.94 6.47
CA LEU A 281 21.64 28.44 7.36
C LEU A 281 22.91 29.31 7.32
N SER A 282 23.34 29.73 6.13
CA SER A 282 24.50 30.62 5.99
C SER A 282 24.24 32.01 6.58
N ARG A 283 23.04 32.57 6.39
CA ARG A 283 22.63 33.84 7.04
C ARG A 283 22.57 33.72 8.56
N GLU A 284 22.16 32.57 9.09
CA GLU A 284 22.18 32.29 10.55
C GLU A 284 23.61 32.26 11.08
N LYS A 285 24.51 31.50 10.45
CA LYS A 285 25.94 31.48 10.81
C LYS A 285 26.60 32.86 10.74
N VAL A 286 26.30 33.67 9.72
CA VAL A 286 26.81 35.04 9.61
C VAL A 286 26.31 35.92 10.76
N LYS A 287 25.05 35.76 11.20
CA LYS A 287 24.53 36.46 12.39
C LYS A 287 25.21 36.01 13.68
N GLU A 288 25.37 34.69 13.90
CA GLU A 288 26.06 34.15 15.07
C GLU A 288 27.50 34.69 15.17
N VAL A 289 28.25 34.63 14.06
CA VAL A 289 29.61 35.19 13.98
C VAL A 289 29.60 36.70 14.24
N GLY A 290 28.67 37.45 13.66
CA GLY A 290 28.51 38.89 13.94
C GLY A 290 28.26 39.19 15.43
N CYS A 291 27.36 38.44 16.07
CA CYS A 291 27.08 38.56 17.50
C CYS A 291 28.30 38.22 18.37
N LEU A 292 29.07 37.19 17.99
CA LEU A 292 30.32 36.83 18.67
C LEU A 292 31.38 37.93 18.55
N LEU A 293 31.59 38.51 17.36
CA LEU A 293 32.50 39.64 17.18
C LEU A 293 32.07 40.87 18.00
N MET A 294 30.77 41.18 18.03
CA MET A 294 30.24 42.28 18.87
C MET A 294 30.49 42.01 20.36
N ALA A 295 30.25 40.79 20.83
CA ALA A 295 30.52 40.42 22.23
C ALA A 295 32.01 40.52 22.58
N ILE A 296 32.92 40.09 21.68
CA ILE A 296 34.37 40.21 21.88
C ILE A 296 34.81 41.68 21.94
N ASN A 297 34.31 42.54 21.03
CA ASN A 297 34.62 43.97 21.05
C ASN A 297 34.12 44.62 22.35
N ASN A 298 32.85 44.40 22.72
CA ASN A 298 32.28 44.93 23.97
C ASN A 298 33.06 44.49 25.22
N LEU A 299 33.55 43.24 25.25
CA LEU A 299 34.40 42.74 26.34
C LEU A 299 35.79 43.39 26.32
N ALA A 300 36.39 43.59 25.15
CA ALA A 300 37.70 44.23 25.00
C ALA A 300 37.68 45.70 25.43
N ASP A 301 36.59 46.42 25.15
CA ASP A 301 36.39 47.80 25.59
C ASP A 301 36.26 47.88 27.13
N LEU A 302 35.57 46.91 27.76
CA LEU A 302 35.43 46.81 29.22
C LEU A 302 36.70 46.34 29.94
N CYS A 303 37.48 45.46 29.32
CA CYS A 303 38.68 44.84 29.87
C CYS A 303 39.98 45.43 29.28
N TYR A 304 39.95 46.70 28.90
CA TYR A 304 41.07 47.36 28.23
C TYR A 304 42.34 47.41 29.09
N ILE A 305 43.46 46.99 28.52
CA ILE A 305 44.80 47.10 29.12
C ILE A 305 45.66 48.03 28.27
N ALA A 306 46.14 49.13 28.85
CA ALA A 306 46.87 50.18 28.13
C ALA A 306 48.19 49.73 27.46
N THR A 307 48.75 48.58 27.87
CA THR A 307 49.97 48.01 27.28
C THR A 307 49.76 47.46 25.87
N TYR A 308 48.53 47.15 25.47
CA TYR A 308 48.22 46.58 24.15
C TYR A 308 48.04 47.63 23.05
N GLY A 309 47.95 48.93 23.38
CA GLY A 309 47.76 50.02 22.41
C GLY A 309 46.29 50.28 22.04
N PRO A 310 45.99 51.08 20.99
CA PRO A 310 44.62 51.46 20.63
C PRO A 310 43.75 50.28 20.13
N LEU A 311 42.53 50.17 20.65
CA LEU A 311 41.55 49.10 20.34
C LEU A 311 41.18 48.98 18.85
N GLU A 312 41.28 50.06 18.09
CA GLU A 312 40.93 50.13 16.66
C GLU A 312 41.91 49.35 15.76
N ASN A 313 43.18 49.24 16.19
CA ASN A 313 44.25 48.60 15.43
C ASN A 313 44.46 47.12 15.82
N MET A 314 43.71 46.60 16.79
CA MET A 314 43.85 45.22 17.27
C MET A 314 43.00 44.22 16.48
N ASN A 315 43.60 43.07 16.16
CA ASN A 315 42.87 41.92 15.65
C ASN A 315 41.97 41.29 16.73
N ILE A 316 40.94 40.55 16.33
CA ILE A 316 39.95 39.90 17.20
C ILE A 316 40.63 38.93 18.17
N LEU A 317 41.60 38.15 17.70
CA LEU A 317 42.38 37.23 18.55
C LEU A 317 43.16 37.98 19.62
N THR A 318 43.88 39.06 19.26
CA THR A 318 44.61 39.88 20.23
C THR A 318 43.70 40.58 21.23
N LYS A 319 42.47 40.95 20.83
CA LYS A 319 41.43 41.43 21.77
C LYS A 319 41.01 40.34 22.77
N MET A 320 40.82 39.10 22.32
CA MET A 320 40.48 37.97 23.20
C MET A 320 41.62 37.64 24.18
N ASP A 321 42.87 37.67 23.73
CA ASP A 321 44.03 37.42 24.61
C ASP A 321 44.17 38.52 25.69
N MET A 322 43.96 39.80 25.33
CA MET A 322 43.91 40.90 26.31
C MET A 322 42.76 40.73 27.32
N VAL A 323 41.54 40.40 26.87
CA VAL A 323 40.38 40.13 27.77
C VAL A 323 40.70 38.98 28.72
N LYS A 324 41.34 37.92 28.22
CA LYS A 324 41.78 36.77 29.01
C LYS A 324 42.83 37.16 30.06
N GLU A 325 43.85 37.94 29.69
CA GLU A 325 44.86 38.42 30.64
C GLU A 325 44.23 39.30 31.72
N TYR A 326 43.34 40.23 31.35
CA TYR A 326 42.62 41.08 32.31
C TYR A 326 41.81 40.24 33.32
N ILE A 327 41.05 39.25 32.84
CA ILE A 327 40.26 38.35 33.70
C ILE A 327 41.18 37.52 34.60
N GLN A 328 42.33 37.06 34.08
CA GLN A 328 43.30 36.29 34.87
C GLN A 328 43.94 37.13 35.97
N ASP A 329 44.46 38.34 35.69
CA ASP A 329 45.00 39.19 36.75
C ASP A 329 43.90 39.68 37.71
N LYS A 330 42.66 39.91 37.23
CA LYS A 330 41.56 40.26 38.13
C LYS A 330 41.18 39.13 39.08
N ALA A 331 41.17 37.88 38.60
CA ALA A 331 40.93 36.71 39.43
C ALA A 331 42.14 36.39 40.35
N ASP A 332 43.36 36.70 39.92
CA ASP A 332 44.58 36.56 40.72
C ASP A 332 44.67 37.63 41.82
N THR A 333 44.39 38.89 41.52
CA THR A 333 44.26 39.98 42.51
C THR A 333 43.13 39.69 43.51
N GLU A 334 41.98 39.18 43.06
CA GLU A 334 40.92 38.74 43.96
C GLU A 334 41.38 37.58 44.86
N ARG A 335 42.02 36.55 44.30
CA ARG A 335 42.56 35.43 45.10
C ARG A 335 43.64 35.89 46.09
N ARG A 336 44.47 36.87 45.74
CA ARG A 336 45.41 37.53 46.67
C ARG A 336 44.66 38.30 47.77
N ALA A 337 43.63 39.07 47.43
CA ALA A 337 42.82 39.83 48.38
C ALA A 337 42.01 38.94 49.34
N ARG A 338 41.39 37.84 48.86
CA ARG A 338 40.70 36.86 49.70
C ARG A 338 41.66 36.21 50.72
N ARG A 339 42.84 35.77 50.28
CA ARG A 339 43.89 35.24 51.19
C ARG A 339 44.33 36.27 52.24
N LEU A 340 44.42 37.55 51.88
CA LEU A 340 44.71 38.63 52.83
C LEU A 340 43.55 38.86 53.82
N MET A 341 42.29 38.78 53.39
CA MET A 341 41.12 38.84 54.27
C MET A 341 41.04 37.62 55.22
N GLU A 342 41.33 36.41 54.73
CA GLU A 342 41.41 35.19 55.53
C GLU A 342 42.54 35.28 56.58
N SER A 343 43.68 35.85 56.20
CA SER A 343 44.81 36.13 57.10
C SER A 343 44.48 37.24 58.11
N GLY A 344 43.74 38.27 57.70
CA GLY A 344 43.24 39.33 58.57
C GLY A 344 42.20 38.84 59.59
N SER A 345 41.34 37.89 59.19
CA SER A 345 40.37 37.22 60.07
C SER A 345 41.05 36.42 61.20
N ALA A 346 42.22 35.84 60.93
CA ALA A 346 43.03 35.17 61.94
C ALA A 346 43.64 36.16 62.98
N ILE A 347 43.87 37.42 62.58
CA ILE A 347 44.41 38.47 63.46
C ILE A 347 43.30 39.17 64.27
N THR A 348 42.12 39.40 63.68
CA THR A 348 40.98 40.04 64.37
C THR A 348 40.22 39.12 65.32
N SER A 349 40.36 37.80 65.20
CA SER A 349 39.78 36.81 66.13
C SER A 349 40.35 36.85 67.56
N ARG A 350 41.31 37.75 67.86
CA ARG A 350 42.04 37.78 69.14
C ARG A 350 41.69 38.99 70.04
N THR A 351 40.82 39.91 69.61
CA THR A 351 40.56 41.18 70.32
C THR A 351 39.08 41.57 70.48
N ALA A 352 38.13 40.68 70.18
CA ALA A 352 36.70 40.92 70.37
C ALA A 352 35.98 39.76 71.09
N LEU A 353 36.41 39.48 72.32
CA LEU A 353 35.59 38.80 73.33
C LEU A 353 35.04 39.85 74.30
N THR A 354 33.77 39.67 74.72
CA THR A 354 32.86 40.56 75.49
C THR A 354 31.84 41.33 74.62
N ASP A 355 30.52 41.30 74.88
CA ASP A 355 29.72 40.42 75.76
C ASP A 355 28.22 40.45 75.36
N LYS A 356 27.57 39.28 75.13
CA LYS A 356 26.08 39.04 75.16
C LYS A 356 25.21 39.94 74.21
N ARG A 357 23.87 39.88 74.01
CA ARG A 357 22.72 38.94 74.15
C ARG A 357 21.56 39.52 73.27
N GLU A 358 20.45 38.89 72.86
CA GLU A 358 19.95 37.49 72.84
C GLU A 358 18.77 37.41 71.82
N LYS A 359 18.51 36.24 71.19
CA LYS A 359 17.33 35.92 70.32
C LYS A 359 17.21 36.72 68.98
N GLY A 360 16.58 36.19 67.93
CA GLY A 360 15.82 34.93 67.84
C GLY A 360 15.63 34.42 66.41
N SER A 361 15.06 33.22 66.31
CA SER A 361 14.77 32.47 65.07
C SER A 361 13.78 33.19 64.14
N ILE A 362 13.89 32.97 62.83
CA ILE A 362 12.81 32.37 62.02
C ILE A 362 13.36 31.84 60.67
N LYS A 363 12.78 30.73 60.21
CA LYS A 363 13.05 30.04 58.94
C LYS A 363 12.47 30.83 57.75
N SER A 364 13.03 30.70 56.56
CA SER A 364 12.33 29.95 55.48
C SER A 364 13.17 29.72 54.21
N MET A 365 13.08 28.48 53.74
CA MET A 365 12.83 28.08 52.34
C MET A 365 13.80 28.52 51.24
N GLY A 366 14.62 27.57 50.80
CA GLY A 366 15.14 27.58 49.43
C GLY A 366 14.06 27.18 48.42
N SER A 367 14.13 27.75 47.22
CA SER A 367 13.29 27.36 46.08
C SER A 367 14.16 26.84 44.95
N LYS A 368 14.08 25.53 44.72
CA LYS A 368 14.57 24.86 43.52
C LYS A 368 13.57 25.08 42.39
N THR A 369 14.01 25.66 41.28
CA THR A 369 13.33 25.59 39.97
C THR A 369 14.39 25.24 38.94
N GLN A 370 14.71 23.96 38.74
CA GLN A 370 14.04 23.10 37.75
C GLN A 370 13.83 23.78 36.40
N ILE A 371 14.79 23.51 35.51
CA ILE A 371 14.66 23.59 34.06
C ILE A 371 13.49 22.69 33.65
N LYS A 372 12.52 23.26 32.92
CA LYS A 372 11.35 22.53 32.43
C LYS A 372 11.44 22.42 30.91
N ASN A 373 11.98 21.29 30.44
CA ASN A 373 11.78 20.88 29.06
C ASN A 373 10.30 20.47 28.88
N SER A 374 9.60 21.10 27.95
CA SER A 374 8.31 20.61 27.44
C SER A 374 8.29 20.67 25.93
N SER A 375 8.30 19.50 25.32
CA SER A 375 8.10 19.28 23.88
C SER A 375 6.62 19.37 23.49
N LYS A 376 6.39 19.44 22.17
CA LYS A 376 5.13 19.27 21.42
C LYS A 376 4.17 20.47 21.32
N VAL A 377 3.98 20.91 20.08
CA VAL A 377 2.73 21.23 19.32
C VAL A 377 3.23 21.79 17.98
N SER A 378 2.72 21.47 16.79
CA SER A 378 1.78 20.43 16.34
C SER A 378 2.08 20.14 14.86
N ARG A 379 2.03 18.87 14.42
CA ARG A 379 1.90 18.55 12.99
C ARG A 379 0.47 18.91 12.57
N LYS A 380 0.30 19.87 11.68
CA LYS A 380 -0.95 20.04 10.94
C LYS A 380 -0.74 19.51 9.53
N SER A 381 -1.50 18.48 9.20
CA SER A 381 -1.60 17.91 7.85
C SER A 381 -2.53 18.76 7.00
N GLU A 382 -2.07 19.18 5.83
CA GLU A 382 -2.94 19.67 4.76
C GLU A 382 -2.56 18.94 3.46
N THR A 383 -3.44 18.02 3.07
CA THR A 383 -3.51 17.37 1.77
C THR A 383 -4.58 18.08 0.93
N MET A 384 -4.43 18.01 -0.40
CA MET A 384 -5.39 18.37 -1.44
C MET A 384 -5.41 19.84 -1.88
N SER A 385 -4.77 20.11 -3.03
CA SER A 385 -5.47 20.01 -4.31
C SER A 385 -4.52 19.49 -5.39
#